data_AF-A0AAX4HM48-F1
#
_entry.id   AF-A0AAX4HM48-F1
#
_cell.length_a   1.000
_cell.length_b   1.000
_cell.length_c   1.000
_cell.angle_alpha   90.00
_cell.angle_beta   90.00
_cell.angle_gamma   90.00
#
_symmetry.space_group_name_H-M   'P 1'
#
loop_
_entity.id
_entity.type
_entity.pdbx_description
1 polymer ?
#
loop_
_entity_poly.entity_id
_entity_poly.type
_entity_poly.pdbx_seq_one_letter_code
_entity_poly.pdbx_strand_id
1 'polypeptide(L)'
;MINKLIILLSLLTVLISCGGGGSGSSSSSSSSTPTQNTETPQSNPLKEVDLLSPNGDSIQTSIAYTKDDQLEGLQNVQDSEFAENEGKLFFYLNDSARTFWMPNTYFNLDIIYLDEEMKIIDIVWNMPHYTGDNNEDIPRAPTITSRHVLEMKAGSPISSSLEVGDTLKWNSTLTLDETESQIAERLGNE
;
A
#
# COMPACT_ATOMS: atom_id res chain seq x y z
N MET A 1 -35.96 13.32 30.92
CA MET A 1 -37.41 13.48 30.68
C MET A 1 -37.69 12.94 29.28
N ILE A 2 -37.87 11.61 29.17
CA ILE A 2 -39.15 10.93 28.90
C ILE A 2 -39.71 11.31 27.52
N ASN A 3 -39.61 10.38 26.57
CA ASN A 3 -40.82 9.75 26.05
C ASN A 3 -40.52 8.32 25.56
N LYS A 4 -41.06 7.37 26.32
CA LYS A 4 -41.28 5.99 25.92
C LYS A 4 -42.56 5.96 25.07
N LEU A 5 -42.61 5.21 23.98
CA LEU A 5 -43.88 4.64 23.53
C LEU A 5 -43.68 3.23 22.96
N ILE A 6 -44.05 2.29 23.80
CA ILE A 6 -44.33 0.88 23.55
C ILE A 6 -45.77 0.80 23.02
N ILE A 7 -46.05 -0.10 22.07
CA ILE A 7 -47.31 -0.89 21.90
C ILE A 7 -46.92 -2.03 20.92
N LEU A 8 -46.70 -3.29 21.38
CA LEU A 8 -47.69 -4.39 21.54
C LEU A 8 -48.53 -4.63 20.27
N LEU A 9 -48.90 -5.82 19.82
CA LEU A 9 -48.76 -7.24 20.15
C LEU A 9 -49.77 -7.91 19.17
N SER A 10 -49.59 -9.18 18.83
CA SER A 10 -50.63 -10.18 18.47
C SER A 10 -50.40 -10.81 17.08
N LEU A 11 -50.72 -12.07 16.80
CA LEU A 11 -50.87 -13.34 17.54
C LEU A 11 -51.28 -14.38 16.46
N LEU A 12 -51.02 -15.66 16.71
CA LEU A 12 -51.78 -16.83 16.23
C LEU A 12 -51.55 -17.34 14.78
N THR A 13 -50.85 -18.49 14.60
CA THR A 13 -51.36 -19.90 14.44
C THR A 13 -51.75 -20.25 12.96
N VAL A 14 -51.63 -21.44 12.34
CA VAL A 14 -51.35 -22.84 12.71
C VAL A 14 -51.47 -23.70 11.42
N LEU A 15 -50.63 -24.75 11.32
CA LEU A 15 -50.85 -26.09 10.73
C LEU A 15 -50.79 -26.44 9.21
N ILE A 16 -50.09 -27.59 9.01
CA ILE A 16 -50.32 -28.75 8.10
C ILE A 16 -49.92 -28.60 6.60
N SER A 17 -48.99 -29.44 6.13
CA SER A 17 -49.32 -30.63 5.30
C SER A 17 -48.09 -31.40 4.78
N CYS A 18 -48.30 -32.70 4.58
CA CYS A 18 -47.36 -33.75 4.17
C CYS A 18 -47.09 -33.82 2.65
N GLY A 19 -45.93 -34.40 2.30
CA GLY A 19 -45.84 -35.52 1.35
C GLY A 19 -45.41 -35.24 -0.10
N GLY A 20 -44.45 -36.03 -0.59
CA GLY A 20 -44.21 -36.22 -2.03
C GLY A 20 -42.74 -36.43 -2.39
N GLY A 21 -42.36 -37.67 -2.70
CA GLY A 21 -40.97 -38.09 -2.97
C GLY A 21 -40.44 -37.77 -4.37
N GLY A 22 -39.13 -38.01 -4.52
CA GLY A 22 -38.43 -37.98 -5.81
C GLY A 22 -36.99 -38.49 -5.66
N SER A 23 -36.70 -39.61 -6.30
CA SER A 23 -35.45 -40.35 -6.30
C SER A 23 -34.26 -39.58 -6.88
N GLY A 24 -33.07 -39.83 -6.34
CA GLY A 24 -31.80 -39.38 -6.91
C GLY A 24 -30.61 -40.05 -6.25
N SER A 25 -30.25 -41.23 -6.76
CA SER A 25 -29.05 -41.98 -6.39
C SER A 25 -27.78 -41.21 -6.72
N SER A 26 -26.80 -41.17 -5.82
CA SER A 26 -25.38 -41.45 -6.14
C SER A 26 -24.48 -41.41 -4.89
N SER A 27 -23.95 -42.58 -4.58
CA SER A 27 -22.59 -42.86 -4.09
C SER A 27 -22.03 -42.02 -2.93
N SER A 28 -22.06 -42.66 -1.77
CA SER A 28 -21.08 -42.50 -0.70
C SER A 28 -19.64 -42.75 -1.18
N SER A 29 -18.77 -41.78 -0.96
CA SER A 29 -17.34 -42.00 -0.75
C SER A 29 -16.87 -41.11 0.39
N SER A 30 -16.62 -41.76 1.51
CA SER A 30 -15.85 -41.28 2.65
C SER A 30 -14.40 -41.01 2.24
N SER A 31 -13.90 -39.80 2.42
CA SER A 31 -12.46 -39.54 2.54
C SER A 31 -12.21 -38.12 3.06
N SER A 32 -11.66 -38.07 4.27
CA SER A 32 -10.64 -37.11 4.74
C SER A 32 -10.80 -35.64 4.38
N THR A 33 -11.13 -34.86 5.40
CA THR A 33 -10.79 -33.44 5.56
C THR A 33 -9.37 -33.15 5.03
N PRO A 34 -9.20 -32.29 4.02
CA PRO A 34 -7.98 -31.52 3.90
C PRO A 34 -8.15 -30.27 4.76
N THR A 35 -7.45 -30.23 5.88
CA THR A 35 -7.13 -28.97 6.55
C THR A 35 -6.33 -28.16 5.54
N GLN A 36 -6.98 -27.25 4.82
CA GLN A 36 -6.28 -26.19 4.12
C GLN A 36 -5.71 -25.28 5.21
N ASN A 37 -4.45 -25.52 5.56
CA ASN A 37 -3.61 -24.51 6.15
C ASN A 37 -3.61 -23.34 5.17
N THR A 38 -4.30 -22.26 5.52
CA THR A 38 -4.12 -20.96 4.90
C THR A 38 -2.76 -20.45 5.38
N GLU A 39 -1.69 -20.90 4.73
CA GLU A 39 -0.40 -20.22 4.80
C GLU A 39 -0.56 -18.89 4.05
N THR A 40 -0.60 -17.80 4.81
CA THR A 40 -0.44 -16.44 4.31
C THR A 40 0.81 -16.41 3.41
N PRO A 41 0.76 -15.81 2.20
CA PRO A 41 1.96 -15.63 1.38
C PRO A 41 3.05 -14.98 2.24
N GLN A 42 4.21 -15.61 2.37
CA GLN A 42 5.32 -15.02 3.12
C GLN A 42 5.80 -13.78 2.35
N SER A 43 5.37 -12.59 2.79
CA SER A 43 5.84 -11.32 2.25
C SER A 43 7.36 -11.23 2.44
N ASN A 44 8.07 -10.80 1.39
CA ASN A 44 9.50 -10.53 1.48
C ASN A 44 9.68 -9.19 2.20
N PRO A 45 10.23 -9.17 3.44
CA PRO A 45 10.29 -7.95 4.24
C PRO A 45 11.23 -6.88 3.67
N LEU A 46 12.04 -7.21 2.65
CA LEU A 46 12.88 -6.25 1.92
C LEU A 46 12.17 -5.62 0.71
N LYS A 47 10.96 -6.08 0.37
CA LYS A 47 10.19 -5.57 -0.77
C LYS A 47 8.92 -4.82 -0.34
N GLU A 48 8.48 -4.98 0.90
CA GLU A 48 7.26 -4.34 1.40
C GLU A 48 7.41 -3.92 2.86
N VAL A 49 6.79 -2.80 3.22
CA VAL A 49 6.69 -2.25 4.57
C VAL A 49 5.36 -1.51 4.72
N ASP A 50 4.75 -1.56 5.91
CA ASP A 50 3.72 -0.59 6.27
C ASP A 50 4.41 0.62 6.89
N LEU A 51 4.15 1.81 6.35
CA LEU A 51 4.53 3.08 6.99
C LEU A 51 3.30 3.64 7.68
N LEU A 52 3.42 4.02 8.95
CA LEU A 52 2.32 4.64 9.68
C LEU A 52 2.49 6.16 9.73
N SER A 53 1.45 6.89 9.35
CA SER A 53 1.39 8.35 9.53
C SER A 53 1.37 8.71 11.03
N PRO A 54 1.64 9.97 11.41
CA PRO A 54 1.49 10.42 12.79
C PRO A 54 0.10 10.20 13.38
N ASN A 55 -0.93 10.18 12.53
CA ASN A 55 -2.32 9.91 12.92
C ASN A 55 -2.64 8.41 13.04
N GLY A 56 -1.70 7.55 12.67
CA GLY A 56 -1.83 6.09 12.73
C GLY A 56 -2.42 5.45 11.46
N ASP A 57 -2.59 6.21 10.38
CA ASP A 57 -3.03 5.67 9.10
C ASP A 57 -1.92 4.84 8.46
N SER A 58 -2.28 3.69 7.90
CA SER A 58 -1.30 2.77 7.28
C SER A 58 -1.14 3.03 5.79
N ILE A 59 0.11 3.16 5.36
CA ILE A 59 0.53 3.26 3.97
C ILE A 59 1.20 1.94 3.57
N GLN A 60 0.51 1.15 2.76
CA GLN A 60 1.02 -0.12 2.24
C GLN A 60 2.10 0.17 1.19
N THR A 61 3.36 -0.08 1.53
CA THR A 61 4.48 0.51 0.79
C THR A 61 5.36 -0.57 0.16
N SER A 62 5.51 -0.53 -1.16
CA SER A 62 6.53 -1.31 -1.87
C SER A 62 7.90 -0.63 -1.80
N ILE A 63 8.98 -1.41 -1.68
CA ILE A 63 10.35 -0.90 -1.52
C ILE A 63 11.14 -1.11 -2.82
N ALA A 64 11.66 -0.01 -3.36
CA ALA A 64 12.56 0.04 -4.52
C ALA A 64 13.98 0.40 -4.07
N TYR A 65 14.87 -0.60 -3.99
CA TYR A 65 16.26 -0.41 -3.53
C TYR A 65 17.32 -0.79 -4.57
N THR A 66 16.96 -1.58 -5.59
CA THR A 66 17.87 -1.85 -6.72
C THR A 66 17.74 -0.73 -7.76
N LYS A 67 18.76 -0.58 -8.62
CA LYS A 67 18.70 0.40 -9.72
C LYS A 67 17.51 0.13 -10.65
N ASP A 68 17.22 -1.14 -10.92
CA ASP A 68 16.12 -1.51 -11.82
C ASP A 68 14.77 -1.19 -11.17
N ASP A 69 14.56 -1.53 -9.89
CA ASP A 69 13.32 -1.16 -9.17
C ASP A 69 13.13 0.37 -9.14
N GLN A 70 14.21 1.12 -8.94
CA GLN A 70 14.18 2.59 -8.85
C GLN A 70 13.97 3.26 -10.22
N LEU A 71 14.48 2.67 -11.29
CA LEU A 71 14.21 3.14 -12.65
C LEU A 71 12.77 2.83 -13.07
N GLU A 72 12.24 1.67 -12.68
CA GLU A 72 10.86 1.27 -12.93
C GLU A 72 9.88 2.16 -12.18
N GLY A 73 10.09 2.41 -10.88
CA GLY A 73 9.23 3.28 -10.10
C GLY A 73 7.75 2.90 -10.23
N LEU A 74 6.88 3.90 -10.45
CA LEU A 74 5.45 3.72 -10.79
C LEU A 74 5.18 3.80 -12.30
N GLN A 75 6.19 3.65 -13.16
CA GLN A 75 5.97 3.64 -14.61
C GLN A 75 5.01 2.50 -15.00
N ASN A 76 4.10 2.77 -15.92
CA ASN A 76 3.13 1.80 -16.46
C ASN A 76 2.06 1.29 -15.47
N VAL A 77 2.10 1.69 -14.20
CA VAL A 77 1.05 1.38 -13.23
C VAL A 77 -0.20 2.19 -13.57
N GLN A 78 -1.35 1.53 -13.74
CA GLN A 78 -2.61 2.22 -14.00
C GLN A 78 -3.22 2.77 -12.71
N ASP A 79 -3.98 3.88 -12.82
CA ASP A 79 -4.67 4.52 -11.70
C ASP A 79 -5.56 3.55 -10.89
N SER A 80 -6.21 2.61 -11.58
CA SER A 80 -7.06 1.57 -10.98
C SER A 80 -6.31 0.49 -10.22
N GLU A 81 -4.99 0.38 -10.41
CA GLU A 81 -4.14 -0.66 -9.83
C GLU A 81 -3.35 -0.16 -8.61
N PHE A 82 -3.40 1.14 -8.32
CA PHE A 82 -2.68 1.75 -7.21
C PHE A 82 -3.67 2.46 -6.26
N ALA A 83 -3.85 1.92 -5.06
CA ALA A 83 -4.84 2.45 -4.11
C ALA A 83 -4.39 3.76 -3.44
N GLU A 84 -5.35 4.50 -2.86
CA GLU A 84 -5.07 5.78 -2.19
C GLU A 84 -4.17 5.66 -0.95
N ASN A 85 -4.11 4.46 -0.35
CA ASN A 85 -3.30 4.14 0.81
C ASN A 85 -2.05 3.31 0.45
N GLU A 86 -1.71 3.21 -0.84
CA GLU A 86 -0.48 2.57 -1.30
C GLU A 86 0.64 3.60 -1.50
N GLY A 87 1.87 3.12 -1.34
CA GLY A 87 3.08 3.91 -1.48
C GLY A 87 4.18 3.15 -2.22
N LYS A 88 5.12 3.90 -2.80
CA LYS A 88 6.39 3.35 -3.28
C LYS A 88 7.55 4.10 -2.64
N LEU A 89 8.33 3.38 -1.84
CA LEU A 89 9.50 3.89 -1.16
C LEU A 89 10.77 3.59 -1.95
N PHE A 90 11.40 4.63 -2.47
CA PHE A 90 12.73 4.59 -3.03
C PHE A 90 13.73 4.61 -1.88
N PHE A 91 14.27 3.43 -1.57
CA PHE A 91 15.16 3.22 -0.43
C PHE A 91 16.62 3.33 -0.88
N TYR A 92 17.42 4.11 -0.16
CA TYR A 92 18.82 4.35 -0.47
C TYR A 92 19.66 4.24 0.80
N LEU A 93 20.96 4.04 0.65
CA LEU A 93 21.91 3.90 1.77
C LEU A 93 22.69 5.20 2.06
N ASN A 94 22.48 6.25 1.27
CA ASN A 94 23.27 7.49 1.35
C ASN A 94 22.45 8.74 1.01
N ASP A 95 22.85 9.86 1.62
CA ASP A 95 22.24 11.17 1.36
C ASP A 95 22.72 11.60 -0.01
N SER A 96 21.80 11.98 -0.86
CA SER A 96 22.18 12.50 -2.17
C SER A 96 21.12 13.43 -2.70
N ALA A 97 21.50 14.23 -3.69
CA ALA A 97 20.58 15.02 -4.48
C ALA A 97 19.68 14.07 -5.29
N ARG A 98 18.38 14.05 -4.98
CA ARG A 98 17.37 13.22 -5.62
C ARG A 98 16.47 14.10 -6.50
N THR A 99 16.31 13.69 -7.75
CA THR A 99 15.40 14.31 -8.71
C THR A 99 14.52 13.22 -9.29
N PHE A 100 13.21 13.43 -9.22
CA PHE A 100 12.21 12.52 -9.73
C PHE A 100 11.55 13.11 -10.98
N TRP A 101 11.04 12.22 -11.84
CA TRP A 101 10.45 12.53 -13.13
C TRP A 101 9.32 11.55 -13.41
N MET A 102 8.43 11.90 -14.34
CA MET A 102 7.14 11.20 -14.52
C MET A 102 6.95 10.48 -15.87
N PRO A 103 7.97 9.86 -16.51
CA PRO A 103 7.74 9.15 -17.77
C PRO A 103 6.77 7.99 -17.55
N ASN A 104 5.85 7.77 -18.48
CA ASN A 104 4.87 6.68 -18.41
C ASN A 104 4.12 6.59 -17.06
N THR A 105 3.86 7.71 -16.40
CA THR A 105 3.07 7.78 -15.16
C THR A 105 1.62 8.10 -15.51
N TYR A 106 0.65 7.37 -14.95
CA TYR A 106 -0.76 7.42 -15.36
C TYR A 106 -1.70 8.13 -14.37
N PHE A 107 -1.18 8.64 -13.25
CA PHE A 107 -1.92 9.42 -12.26
C PHE A 107 -0.97 10.39 -11.55
N ASN A 108 -1.49 11.52 -11.07
CA ASN A 108 -0.65 12.51 -10.40
C ASN A 108 -0.09 11.93 -9.10
N LEU A 109 1.13 12.35 -8.74
CA LEU A 109 1.82 11.85 -7.54
C LEU A 109 2.09 12.98 -6.55
N ASP A 110 2.02 12.67 -5.27
CA ASP A 110 2.70 13.43 -4.23
C ASP A 110 4.07 12.78 -3.99
N ILE A 111 5.14 13.59 -4.02
CA ILE A 111 6.51 13.12 -3.80
C ILE A 111 6.99 13.62 -2.45
N ILE A 112 7.21 12.69 -1.52
CA ILE A 112 7.53 12.96 -0.13
C ILE A 112 9.00 12.61 0.09
N TYR A 113 9.85 13.60 0.32
CA TYR A 113 11.27 13.41 0.58
C TYR A 113 11.49 13.16 2.06
N LEU A 114 12.29 12.13 2.36
CA LEU A 114 12.51 11.63 3.71
C LEU A 114 14.00 11.64 4.07
N ASP A 115 14.33 11.87 5.34
CA ASP A 115 15.66 11.60 5.90
C ASP A 115 15.84 10.13 6.32
N GLU A 116 16.97 9.82 6.96
CA GLU A 116 17.34 8.46 7.38
C GLU A 116 16.44 7.88 8.48
N GLU A 117 15.70 8.73 9.18
CA GLU A 117 14.80 8.33 10.26
C GLU A 117 13.34 8.31 9.80
N MET A 118 13.09 8.33 8.47
CA MET A 118 11.76 8.42 7.85
C MET A 118 11.02 9.72 8.21
N LYS A 119 11.75 10.79 8.54
CA LYS A 119 11.16 12.11 8.75
C LYS A 119 11.01 12.83 7.42
N ILE A 120 9.85 13.45 7.22
CA ILE A 120 9.53 14.26 6.06
C ILE A 120 10.34 15.56 6.10
N ILE A 121 11.19 15.75 5.10
CA ILE A 121 12.01 16.94 4.95
C ILE A 121 11.49 17.89 3.87
N ASP A 122 10.74 17.38 2.89
CA ASP A 122 10.06 18.17 1.86
C ASP A 122 8.92 17.37 1.21
N ILE A 123 7.95 18.08 0.62
CA ILE A 123 6.85 17.46 -0.13
C ILE A 123 6.57 18.26 -1.39
N VAL A 124 6.55 17.57 -2.53
CA VAL A 124 6.11 18.12 -3.81
C VAL A 124 4.72 17.57 -4.12
N TRP A 125 3.73 18.41 -3.94
CA TRP A 125 2.33 18.07 -4.14
C TRP A 125 1.91 18.05 -5.60
N ASN A 126 1.03 17.11 -5.94
CA ASN A 126 0.29 17.08 -7.19
C ASN A 126 1.19 17.20 -8.44
N MET A 127 2.29 16.43 -8.45
CA MET A 127 3.16 16.31 -9.61
C MET A 127 2.35 15.77 -10.80
N PRO A 128 2.30 16.49 -11.93
CA PRO A 128 1.55 16.05 -13.09
C PRO A 128 2.07 14.73 -13.62
N HIS A 129 1.15 13.80 -13.86
CA HIS A 129 1.44 12.58 -14.61
C HIS A 129 1.80 12.89 -16.05
N TYR A 130 2.46 11.94 -16.72
CA TYR A 130 2.82 12.07 -18.12
C TYR A 130 2.80 10.70 -18.80
N THR A 131 1.87 10.54 -19.75
CA THR A 131 1.73 9.30 -20.53
C THR A 131 2.65 9.35 -21.74
N GLY A 132 3.82 8.72 -21.63
CA GLY A 132 4.84 8.65 -22.68
C GLY A 132 6.26 8.83 -22.13
N ASP A 133 7.26 8.69 -23.00
CA ASP A 133 8.69 8.76 -22.66
C ASP A 133 9.49 9.71 -23.57
N ASN A 134 8.81 10.48 -24.43
CA ASN A 134 9.42 11.50 -25.27
C ASN A 134 9.91 12.69 -24.41
N ASN A 135 11.17 13.08 -24.63
CA ASN A 135 12.01 13.60 -23.55
C ASN A 135 11.86 15.10 -23.23
N GLU A 136 11.23 15.90 -24.09
CA GLU A 136 11.32 17.36 -23.98
C GLU A 136 10.42 17.98 -22.89
N ASP A 137 9.29 17.33 -22.53
CA ASP A 137 8.27 17.93 -21.65
C ASP A 137 7.91 17.09 -20.41
N ILE A 138 8.68 16.03 -20.10
CA ILE A 138 8.39 15.18 -18.94
C ILE A 138 8.49 16.01 -17.65
N PRO A 139 7.43 16.08 -16.82
CA PRO A 139 7.45 16.76 -15.53
C PRO A 139 8.56 16.22 -14.64
N ARG A 140 9.26 17.13 -13.95
CA ARG A 140 10.34 16.81 -13.01
C ARG A 140 10.13 17.55 -11.71
N ALA A 141 10.32 16.83 -10.61
CA ALA A 141 10.35 17.41 -9.29
C ALA A 141 11.63 18.25 -9.09
N PRO A 142 11.63 19.22 -8.18
CA PRO A 142 12.85 19.85 -7.70
C PRO A 142 13.88 18.82 -7.22
N THR A 143 15.15 19.17 -7.34
CA THR A 143 16.25 18.39 -6.77
C THR A 143 16.35 18.69 -5.28
N ILE A 144 16.15 17.68 -4.44
CA ILE A 144 16.23 17.80 -2.97
C ILE A 144 17.27 16.81 -2.45
N THR A 145 18.10 17.21 -1.48
CA THR A 145 18.99 16.27 -0.78
C THR A 145 18.17 15.47 0.22
N SER A 146 18.04 14.17 -0.01
CA SER A 146 17.26 13.28 0.86
C SER A 146 17.89 11.89 0.97
N ARG A 147 17.43 11.13 1.97
CA ARG A 147 17.78 9.72 2.15
C ARG A 147 16.81 8.83 1.40
N HIS A 148 15.52 9.03 1.57
CA HIS A 148 14.50 8.26 0.87
C HIS A 148 13.52 9.18 0.17
N VAL A 149 12.70 8.60 -0.70
CA VAL A 149 11.56 9.27 -1.32
C VAL A 149 10.39 8.32 -1.34
N LEU A 150 9.22 8.78 -0.90
CA LEU A 150 7.96 8.07 -0.94
C LEU A 150 7.06 8.72 -2.00
N GLU A 151 6.62 7.94 -2.97
CA GLU A 151 5.57 8.34 -3.91
C GLU A 151 4.22 7.81 -3.44
N MET A 152 3.21 8.67 -3.46
CA MET A 152 1.81 8.34 -3.21
C MET A 152 0.91 8.97 -4.28
N LYS A 153 -0.31 8.46 -4.44
CA LYS A 153 -1.30 9.10 -5.31
C LYS A 153 -1.61 10.52 -4.81
N ALA A 154 -1.59 11.49 -5.71
CA ALA A 154 -1.81 12.89 -5.35
C ALA A 154 -3.20 13.12 -4.77
N GLY A 155 -3.25 13.87 -3.66
CA GLY A 155 -4.51 14.23 -3.01
C GLY A 155 -5.21 13.06 -2.30
N SER A 156 -4.49 11.96 -2.02
CA SER A 156 -5.04 10.90 -1.17
C SER A 156 -5.30 11.44 0.23
N PRO A 157 -6.28 10.91 0.99
CA PRO A 157 -6.57 11.39 2.34
C PRO A 157 -5.36 11.31 3.28
N ILE A 158 -4.56 10.25 3.14
CA ILE A 158 -3.36 10.06 3.96
C ILE A 158 -2.28 11.04 3.52
N SER A 159 -1.95 11.12 2.22
CA SER A 159 -0.90 12.03 1.73
C SER A 159 -1.24 13.47 2.12
N SER A 160 -2.48 13.91 1.91
CA SER A 160 -2.96 15.25 2.23
C SER A 160 -2.91 15.62 3.72
N SER A 161 -2.73 14.63 4.60
CA SER A 161 -2.59 14.83 6.04
C SER A 161 -1.14 14.96 6.51
N LEU A 162 -0.17 14.68 5.64
CA LEU A 162 1.26 14.72 5.96
C LEU A 162 1.81 16.14 5.88
N GLU A 163 2.69 16.47 6.81
CA GLU A 163 3.37 17.76 6.87
C GLU A 163 4.90 17.59 6.94
N VAL A 164 5.64 18.60 6.46
CA VAL A 164 7.09 18.63 6.64
C VAL A 164 7.41 18.67 8.14
N GLY A 165 8.27 17.76 8.57
CA GLY A 165 8.62 17.56 9.98
C GLY A 165 7.98 16.34 10.63
N ASP A 166 6.93 15.77 10.02
CA ASP A 166 6.35 14.50 10.47
C ASP A 166 7.34 13.35 10.31
N THR A 167 7.20 12.33 11.16
CA THR A 167 7.97 11.10 11.06
C THR A 167 7.04 9.94 10.75
N LEU A 168 7.27 9.27 9.63
CA LEU A 168 6.57 8.04 9.27
C LEU A 168 7.16 6.89 10.07
N LYS A 169 6.32 6.16 10.80
CA LYS A 169 6.80 5.04 11.61
C LYS A 169 6.96 3.80 10.75
N TRP A 170 8.17 3.24 10.74
CA TRP A 170 8.47 1.95 10.15
C TRP A 170 7.74 0.81 10.87
N ASN A 171 6.85 0.10 10.17
CA ASN A 171 6.07 -1.02 10.71
C ASN A 171 6.27 -2.27 9.83
N SER A 172 7.35 -3.00 10.10
CA SER A 172 7.67 -4.28 9.46
C SER A 172 8.23 -5.27 10.48
N THR A 173 8.41 -6.52 10.05
CA THR A 173 9.05 -7.56 10.87
C THR A 173 10.54 -7.28 11.05
N LEU A 174 11.18 -6.66 10.05
CA LEU A 174 12.53 -6.11 10.18
C LEU A 174 12.44 -4.66 10.64
N THR A 175 13.33 -4.25 11.52
CA THR A 175 13.56 -2.84 11.83
C THR A 175 14.15 -2.10 10.62
N LEU A 176 14.15 -0.77 10.67
CA LEU A 176 14.76 0.06 9.64
C LEU A 176 16.26 -0.26 9.48
N ASP A 177 17.00 -0.31 10.59
CA ASP A 177 18.44 -0.62 10.61
C ASP A 177 18.75 -2.03 10.07
N GLU A 178 17.92 -3.03 10.41
CA GLU A 178 18.08 -4.39 9.89
C GLU A 178 17.79 -4.45 8.39
N THR A 179 16.80 -3.69 7.92
CA THR A 179 16.46 -3.56 6.49
C THR A 179 17.61 -2.91 5.73
N GLU A 180 18.14 -1.80 6.26
CA GLU A 180 19.30 -1.11 5.69
C GLU A 180 20.51 -2.05 5.60
N SER A 181 20.82 -2.77 6.68
CA SER A 181 21.95 -3.70 6.74
C SER A 181 21.82 -4.82 5.70
N GLN A 182 20.64 -5.41 5.56
CA GLN A 182 20.39 -6.48 4.59
C GLN A 182 20.39 -5.98 3.14
N ILE A 183 19.85 -4.79 2.88
CA ILE A 183 19.94 -4.17 1.55
C ILE A 183 21.39 -3.85 1.20
N ALA A 184 22.17 -3.32 2.15
CA ALA A 184 23.59 -3.04 1.94
C ALA A 184 24.39 -4.30 1.61
N GLU A 185 24.17 -5.40 2.34
CA GLU A 185 24.77 -6.69 2.04
C GLU A 185 24.37 -7.18 0.64
N ARG A 186 23.09 -7.05 0.28
CA ARG A 186 22.59 -7.51 -1.03
C ARG A 186 23.20 -6.74 -2.19
N LEU A 187 23.22 -5.41 -2.11
CA LEU A 187 23.80 -4.54 -3.14
C LEU A 187 25.33 -4.64 -3.23
N GLY A 188 26.02 -5.02 -2.14
CA GLY A 188 27.47 -5.26 -2.14
C GLY A 188 27.89 -6.58 -2.80
N ASN A 189 26.93 -7.49 -3.02
CA ASN A 189 27.15 -8.82 -3.60
C ASN A 189 26.74 -8.92 -5.08
N GLU A 190 26.24 -7.82 -5.68
CA GLU A 190 25.87 -7.69 -7.11
C GLU A 190 26.97 -7.04 -7.94
#